data_AF-A0A392S098-F1
#
_entry.id   AF-A0A392S098-F1
#
_cell.length_a   1.000
_cell.length_b   1.000
_cell.length_c   1.000
_cell.angle_alpha   90.00
_cell.angle_beta   90.00
_cell.angle_gamma   90.00
#
_symmetry.space_group_name_H-M   'P 1'
#
loop_
_entity.id
_entity.type
_entity.pdbx_description
1 polymer ?
#
loop_
_entity_poly.entity_id
_entity_poly.type
_entity_poly.pdbx_seq_one_letter_code
_entity_poly.pdbx_strand_id
1 'polypeptide(L)'
;MPFNYDNINPTTNSDYSGRRAPIFNGDATTFEWWKDRIYSHITVIDDELWDLVEEGVTFKNFNETGRLSITNKKLLSATEKKAYMKHHKVKDIIVGAIKHE
;
A
#
# COMPACT_ATOMS: atom_id res chain seq x y z
N MET A 1 -12.79 13.64 -22.31
CA MET A 1 -11.89 12.79 -23.10
C MET A 1 -11.29 11.76 -22.16
N PRO A 2 -11.49 10.45 -22.34
CA PRO A 2 -10.79 9.46 -21.53
C PRO A 2 -9.29 9.54 -21.82
N PHE A 3 -8.46 9.59 -20.78
CA PHE A 3 -7.01 9.55 -20.93
C PHE A 3 -6.61 8.18 -21.50
N ASN A 4 -5.83 8.19 -22.58
CA ASN A 4 -5.36 6.98 -23.23
C ASN A 4 -4.13 6.45 -22.48
N TYR A 5 -4.29 5.30 -21.82
CA TYR A 5 -3.26 4.65 -21.01
C TYR A 5 -2.28 3.78 -21.81
N ASP A 6 -2.48 3.61 -23.13
CA ASP A 6 -1.68 2.73 -23.98
C ASP A 6 -0.24 3.22 -24.21
N ASN A 7 0.02 4.52 -24.01
CA ASN A 7 1.34 5.14 -24.20
C ASN A 7 2.20 5.18 -22.93
N ILE A 8 1.71 4.67 -21.79
CA ILE A 8 2.55 4.50 -20.60
C ILE A 8 3.39 3.25 -20.82
N ASN A 9 4.60 3.46 -21.32
CA ASN A 9 5.58 2.47 -21.72
C ASN A 9 5.58 1.22 -20.80
N PRO A 10 5.18 0.04 -21.31
CA PRO A 10 5.19 -1.20 -20.54
C PRO A 10 6.61 -1.74 -20.53
N THR A 11 7.50 -1.15 -19.73
CA THR A 11 8.70 -1.88 -19.35
C THR A 11 8.26 -3.09 -18.53
N THR A 12 8.28 -4.24 -19.20
CA THR A 12 8.34 -5.62 -18.70
C THR A 12 7.07 -6.26 -18.09
N ASN A 13 6.24 -6.82 -18.97
CA ASN A 13 5.77 -8.21 -18.81
C ASN A 13 7.01 -9.09 -18.54
N SER A 14 7.18 -9.84 -17.44
CA SER A 14 6.42 -11.03 -17.06
C SER A 14 6.97 -11.63 -15.74
N ASP A 15 6.50 -11.22 -14.56
CA ASP A 15 6.89 -11.87 -13.28
C ASP A 15 5.86 -11.54 -12.20
N TYR A 16 4.65 -12.11 -12.30
CA TYR A 16 3.55 -11.84 -11.37
C TYR A 16 3.81 -12.31 -9.93
N SER A 17 4.90 -13.04 -9.67
CA SER A 17 5.26 -13.61 -8.36
C SER A 17 6.32 -12.84 -7.58
N GLY A 18 6.84 -11.72 -8.09
CA GLY A 18 7.94 -10.95 -7.44
C GLY A 18 7.94 -9.44 -7.67
N ARG A 19 6.86 -8.85 -8.19
CA ARG A 19 6.82 -7.45 -8.64
C ARG A 19 6.78 -6.45 -7.50
N ARG A 20 7.70 -5.49 -7.54
CA ARG A 20 7.66 -4.26 -6.72
C ARG A 20 6.37 -3.49 -7.02
N ALA A 21 5.84 -2.80 -6.02
CA ALA A 21 4.66 -1.96 -6.16
C ALA A 21 4.85 -0.89 -7.26
N PRO A 22 3.80 -0.56 -8.04
CA PRO A 22 3.88 0.49 -9.06
C PRO A 22 4.25 1.82 -8.42
N ILE A 23 5.29 2.49 -8.94
CA ILE A 23 5.79 3.73 -8.36
C ILE A 23 4.99 4.92 -8.93
N PHE A 24 4.50 5.79 -8.07
CA PHE A 24 3.89 7.06 -8.43
C PHE A 24 4.96 8.03 -8.93
N ASN A 25 4.71 8.61 -10.09
CA ASN A 25 5.63 9.52 -10.78
C ASN A 25 5.48 11.00 -10.35
N GLY A 26 4.51 11.33 -9.50
CA GLY A 26 4.21 12.70 -9.08
C GLY A 26 3.23 13.47 -9.99
N ASP A 27 2.81 12.89 -11.11
CA ASP A 27 1.88 13.50 -12.05
C ASP A 27 0.43 13.21 -11.66
N ALA A 28 -0.31 14.26 -11.28
CA ALA A 28 -1.72 14.20 -10.91
C ALA A 28 -2.61 13.60 -12.00
N THR A 29 -2.26 13.74 -13.29
CA THR A 29 -3.06 13.16 -14.39
C THR A 29 -2.97 11.63 -14.43
N THR A 30 -1.90 11.05 -13.88
CA THR A 30 -1.70 9.60 -13.79
C THR A 30 -2.11 9.02 -12.43
N PHE A 31 -2.60 9.86 -11.51
CA PHE A 31 -2.94 9.46 -10.14
C PHE A 31 -4.04 8.39 -10.10
N GLU A 32 -5.13 8.56 -10.84
CA GLU A 32 -6.23 7.57 -10.88
C GLU A 32 -5.78 6.23 -11.44
N TRP A 33 -4.94 6.24 -12.49
CA TRP A 33 -4.34 5.03 -13.03
C TRP A 33 -3.41 4.35 -12.03
N TRP A 34 -2.57 5.13 -11.35
CA TRP A 34 -1.67 4.61 -10.34
C TRP A 34 -2.45 4.01 -9.17
N LYS A 35 -3.55 4.66 -8.76
CA LYS A 35 -4.46 4.17 -7.72
C LYS A 35 -5.09 2.82 -8.10
N ASP A 36 -5.56 2.67 -9.33
CA ASP A 36 -6.09 1.39 -9.83
C ASP A 36 -5.01 0.30 -9.85
N ARG A 37 -3.78 0.66 -10.25
CA ARG A 37 -2.64 -0.28 -10.27
C ARG A 37 -2.21 -0.71 -8.88
N ILE A 38 -2.16 0.19 -7.91
CA ILE A 38 -1.77 -0.15 -6.53
C ILE A 38 -2.88 -0.95 -5.83
N TYR A 39 -4.16 -0.65 -6.12
CA TYR A 39 -5.30 -1.46 -5.70
C TYR A 39 -5.17 -2.91 -6.20
N SER A 40 -4.99 -3.09 -7.51
CA SER A 40 -4.81 -4.41 -8.10
C SER A 40 -3.58 -5.14 -7.51
N HIS A 41 -2.49 -4.42 -7.26
CA HIS A 41 -1.30 -5.00 -6.64
C HIS A 41 -1.54 -5.47 -5.19
N ILE A 42 -2.21 -4.65 -4.36
CA ILE A 42 -2.49 -4.97 -2.96
C ILE A 42 -3.49 -6.11 -2.84
N THR A 43 -4.56 -6.09 -3.63
CA THR A 43 -5.60 -7.13 -3.63
C THR A 43 -5.09 -8.49 -4.07
N VAL A 44 -4.13 -8.55 -5.00
CA VAL A 44 -3.44 -9.80 -5.36
C VAL A 44 -2.61 -10.36 -4.21
N ILE A 45 -2.08 -9.50 -3.32
CA ILE A 45 -1.29 -9.93 -2.17
C ILE A 45 -2.20 -10.50 -1.07
N ASP A 46 -3.23 -9.76 -0.70
CA ASP A 46 -4.24 -10.09 0.34
C ASP A 46 -5.32 -9.01 0.25
N ASP A 47 -6.55 -9.41 -0.08
CA ASP A 47 -7.71 -8.54 -0.31
C ASP A 47 -8.06 -7.71 0.94
N GLU A 48 -7.93 -8.30 2.13
CA GLU A 48 -8.14 -7.60 3.40
C GLU A 48 -7.13 -6.45 3.64
N LEU A 49 -6.02 -6.39 2.89
CA LEU A 49 -5.08 -5.26 3.02
C LEU A 49 -5.65 -3.97 2.46
N TRP A 50 -6.45 -4.04 1.40
CA TRP A 50 -7.05 -2.85 0.83
C TRP A 50 -8.18 -2.31 1.73
N ASP A 51 -8.94 -3.20 2.37
CA ASP A 51 -9.94 -2.83 3.36
C ASP A 51 -9.32 -1.98 4.48
N LEU A 52 -8.10 -2.30 4.92
CA LEU A 52 -7.37 -1.50 5.91
C LEU A 52 -6.92 -0.12 5.41
N VAL A 53 -6.79 0.07 4.09
CA VAL A 53 -6.50 1.38 3.49
C VAL A 53 -7.75 2.25 3.48
N GLU A 54 -8.91 1.66 3.18
CA GLU A 54 -10.19 2.38 3.12
C GLU A 54 -10.78 2.64 4.50
N GLU A 55 -10.89 1.62 5.35
CA GLU A 55 -11.50 1.70 6.67
C GLU A 55 -10.53 2.24 7.74
N GLY A 56 -9.22 2.15 7.47
CA GLY A 56 -8.18 2.51 8.41
C GLY A 56 -8.02 1.49 9.55
N VAL A 57 -7.30 1.91 10.59
CA VAL A 57 -7.04 1.08 11.78
C VAL A 57 -7.40 1.81 13.06
N THR A 58 -7.93 1.07 14.03
CA THR A 58 -8.41 1.61 15.32
C THR A 58 -7.34 1.69 16.41
N PHE A 59 -6.07 1.43 16.08
CA PHE A 59 -4.98 1.49 17.04
C PHE A 59 -4.75 2.92 17.54
N LYS A 60 -4.55 3.05 18.85
CA LYS A 60 -4.16 4.31 19.50
C LYS A 60 -2.64 4.35 19.70
N ASN A 61 -2.08 5.55 19.91
CA ASN A 61 -0.66 5.77 20.23
C ASN A 61 0.33 5.41 19.11
N PHE A 62 -0.05 5.68 17.86
CA PHE A 62 0.91 5.72 16.76
C PHE A 62 1.90 6.88 16.93
N ASN A 63 3.15 6.65 16.56
CA ASN A 63 4.10 7.73 16.36
C ASN A 63 3.86 8.44 15.01
N GLU A 64 4.64 9.48 14.73
CA GLU A 64 4.62 10.23 13.45
C GLU A 64 4.80 9.36 12.19
N THR A 65 5.42 8.19 12.35
CA THR A 65 5.63 7.23 11.26
C THR A 65 4.57 6.13 11.20
N GLY A 66 3.44 6.24 11.92
CA GLY A 66 2.38 5.21 11.93
C GLY A 66 2.82 3.88 12.54
N ARG A 67 3.81 3.87 13.45
CA ARG A 67 4.30 2.68 14.15
C ARG A 67 3.98 2.76 15.63
N LEU A 68 3.64 1.62 16.22
CA LEU A 68 3.48 1.49 17.67
C LEU A 68 4.84 1.32 18.35
N SER A 69 4.98 1.91 19.54
CA SER A 69 6.13 1.67 20.42
C SER A 69 6.21 0.20 20.84
N ILE A 70 7.40 -0.25 21.25
CA ILE A 70 7.61 -1.64 21.71
C ILE A 70 6.68 -1.97 22.89
N THR A 71 6.47 -1.02 23.81
CA THR A 71 5.57 -1.18 24.95
C THR A 71 4.13 -1.42 24.50
N ASN A 72 3.63 -0.61 23.57
CA ASN A 72 2.25 -0.75 23.07
C ASN A 72 2.08 -2.02 22.23
N LYS A 73 3.09 -2.40 21.42
CA LYS A 73 3.08 -3.66 20.67
C LYS A 73 2.97 -4.90 21.55
N LYS A 74 3.58 -4.88 22.75
CA LYS A 74 3.53 -6.01 23.69
C LYS A 74 2.15 -6.19 24.31
N LEU A 75 1.37 -5.12 24.43
CA LEU A 75 0.03 -5.12 25.00
C LEU A 75 -1.06 -5.63 24.03
N LEU A 76 -0.74 -5.74 22.73
CA LEU A 76 -1.67 -6.24 21.73
C LEU A 76 -1.98 -7.73 21.91
N SER A 77 -3.26 -8.07 21.78
CA SER A 77 -3.74 -9.45 21.60
C SER A 77 -3.21 -10.07 20.29
N ALA A 78 -3.40 -11.38 20.12
CA ALA A 78 -2.98 -12.07 18.90
C ALA A 78 -3.67 -11.52 17.64
N THR A 79 -4.97 -11.22 17.73
CA THR A 79 -5.76 -10.64 16.64
C THR A 79 -5.29 -9.24 16.29
N GLU A 80 -5.06 -8.39 17.31
CA GLU A 80 -4.54 -7.04 17.11
C GLU A 80 -3.12 -7.04 16.53
N LYS A 81 -2.27 -7.99 16.93
CA LYS A 81 -0.95 -8.17 16.31
C LYS A 81 -1.06 -8.50 14.82
N LYS A 82 -1.99 -9.37 14.44
CA LYS A 82 -2.24 -9.71 13.03
C LYS A 82 -2.69 -8.47 12.26
N ALA A 83 -3.68 -7.73 12.77
CA ALA A 83 -4.15 -6.49 12.16
C ALA A 83 -3.04 -5.43 12.05
N TYR A 84 -2.21 -5.28 13.09
CA TYR A 84 -1.07 -4.37 13.09
C TYR A 84 -0.01 -4.75 12.05
N MET A 85 0.27 -6.05 11.87
CA MET A 85 1.17 -6.53 10.81
C MET A 85 0.62 -6.25 9.42
N LYS A 86 -0.67 -6.48 9.19
CA LYS A 86 -1.33 -6.16 7.92
C LYS A 86 -1.28 -4.65 7.62
N HIS A 87 -1.60 -3.80 8.60
CA HIS A 87 -1.45 -2.36 8.50
C HIS A 87 -0.02 -1.94 8.15
N HIS A 88 0.97 -2.52 8.83
CA HIS A 88 2.37 -2.18 8.56
C HIS A 88 2.78 -2.59 7.14
N LYS A 89 2.34 -3.77 6.68
CA LYS A 89 2.60 -4.27 5.34
C LYS A 89 2.03 -3.35 4.26
N VAL A 90 0.75 -2.98 4.38
CA VAL A 90 0.14 -2.09 3.37
C VAL A 90 0.75 -0.70 3.39
N LYS A 91 1.08 -0.18 4.58
CA LYS A 91 1.81 1.09 4.72
C LYS A 91 3.16 1.06 4.00
N ASP A 92 3.95 0.01 4.18
CA ASP A 92 5.26 -0.11 3.54
C ASP A 92 5.15 -0.23 2.01
N ILE A 93 4.11 -0.91 1.51
CA ILE A 93 3.79 -0.97 0.08
C ILE A 93 3.46 0.42 -0.46
N ILE A 94 2.54 1.16 0.18
CA ILE A 94 2.12 2.50 -0.26
C ILE A 94 3.27 3.50 -0.19
N VAL A 95 4.01 3.53 0.91
CA VAL A 95 5.16 4.43 1.08
C VAL A 95 6.25 4.10 0.07
N GLY A 96 6.55 2.82 -0.17
CA GLY A 96 7.53 2.40 -1.19
C GLY A 96 7.07 2.66 -2.62
N ALA A 97 5.75 2.72 -2.84
CA ALA A 97 5.14 3.09 -4.12
C ALA A 97 5.13 4.61 -4.35
N ILE A 98 5.45 5.43 -3.35
CA ILE A 98 5.61 6.88 -3.52
C ILE A 98 7.10 7.17 -3.65
N LYS A 99 7.52 7.72 -4.79
CA LYS A 99 8.92 8.05 -5.03
C LYS A 99 9.38 9.08 -3.99
N HIS A 100 10.41 8.74 -3.22
CA HIS A 100 11.17 9.71 -2.44
C HIS A 100 12.31 10.19 -3.36
N GLU A 101 12.37 11.48 -3.65
CA GLU A 101 13.54 12.07 -4.29
C GLU A 101 14.80 11.91 -3.42
#